data_AF-A0A920MVZ5-F1
#
_entry.id   AF-A0A920MVZ5-F1
#
_cell.length_a   1.000
_cell.length_b   1.000
_cell.length_c   1.000
_cell.angle_alpha   90.00
_cell.angle_beta   90.00
_cell.angle_gamma   90.00
#
_symmetry.space_group_name_H-M   'P 1'
#
loop_
_entity.id
_entity.type
_entity.pdbx_description
1 polymer ?
#
loop_
_entity_poly.entity_id
_entity_poly.type
_entity_poly.pdbx_seq_one_letter_code
_entity_poly.pdbx_strand_id
1 'polypeptide(L)'
;MAIISALGLILLYISIRFEFRFAIGAIAALGHDIFITLGLFSLLGYEISLPIIAAFLTIVGYSLNDTIVIFDRIRENIKVLNGKHIQK
;
A
#
# COMPACT_ATOMS: atom_id res chain seq x y z
N MET A 1 -5.74 19.06 4.31
CA MET A 1 -5.14 18.39 5.49
C MET A 1 -5.52 16.91 5.62
N ALA A 2 -6.78 16.52 5.44
CA ALA A 2 -7.24 15.13 5.59
C ALA A 2 -6.46 14.07 4.78
N ILE A 3 -6.14 14.37 3.51
CA ILE A 3 -5.40 13.44 2.63
C ILE A 3 -3.96 13.22 3.13
N ILE A 4 -3.29 14.29 3.55
CA ILE A 4 -1.91 14.23 4.06
C ILE A 4 -1.86 13.45 5.37
N SER A 5 -2.84 13.66 6.27
CA SER A 5 -2.94 12.89 7.52
C SER A 5 -3.24 11.40 7.27
N ALA A 6 -4.09 11.07 6.30
CA ALA A 6 -4.37 9.67 5.94
C ALA A 6 -3.12 8.98 5.37
N LEU A 7 -2.38 9.65 4.49
CA LEU A 7 -1.12 9.15 3.94
C LEU A 7 -0.06 8.96 5.04
N GLY A 8 0.07 9.92 5.96
CA GLY A 8 0.98 9.81 7.09
C GLY A 8 0.67 8.60 7.99
N LEU A 9 -0.60 8.36 8.30
CA LEU A 9 -1.03 7.21 9.11
C LEU A 9 -0.79 5.87 8.40
N ILE A 10 -1.02 5.79 7.09
CA ILE A 10 -0.76 4.60 6.28
C ILE A 10 0.74 4.28 6.25
N LEU A 11 1.58 5.28 6.02
CA LEU A 11 3.04 5.12 6.02
C LEU A 11 3.57 4.69 7.39
N LEU A 12 3.04 5.28 8.46
CA LEU A 12 3.37 4.90 9.84
C LEU A 12 2.99 3.43 10.11
N TYR A 13 1.78 3.02 9.72
CA TYR A 13 1.32 1.64 9.89
C TYR A 13 2.22 0.63 9.15
N ILE A 14 2.54 0.90 7.88
CA ILE A 14 3.43 0.04 7.08
C ILE A 14 4.82 -0.04 7.73
N SER A 15 5.35 1.09 8.20
CA SER A 15 6.68 1.15 8.83
C SER A 15 6.76 0.33 10.13
N ILE A 16 5.66 0.23 10.87
CA ILE A 16 5.59 -0.58 12.10
C ILE A 16 5.30 -2.07 11.78
N ARG A 17 4.52 -2.34 10.72
CA ARG A 17 4.06 -3.69 10.37
C ARG A 17 5.09 -4.52 9.60
N PHE A 18 5.94 -3.91 8.78
CA PHE A 18 6.79 -4.60 7.80
C PHE A 18 8.30 -4.39 7.99
N GLU A 19 9.11 -5.39 7.65
CA GLU A 19 10.57 -5.22 7.54
C GLU A 19 10.94 -4.25 6.41
N PHE A 20 12.05 -3.53 6.55
CA PHE A 20 12.46 -2.40 5.70
C PHE A 20 12.40 -2.67 4.19
N ARG A 21 12.65 -3.91 3.76
CA ARG A 21 12.60 -4.32 2.34
C ARG A 21 11.17 -4.35 1.78
N PHE A 22 10.19 -4.68 2.60
CA PHE A 22 8.77 -4.69 2.23
C PHE A 22 8.16 -3.28 2.30
N ALA A 23 8.62 -2.44 3.22
CA ALA A 23 8.19 -1.05 3.34
C ALA A 23 8.46 -0.25 2.05
N ILE A 24 9.63 -0.41 1.42
CA ILE A 24 9.99 0.28 0.18
C ILE A 24 9.05 -0.11 -0.98
N GLY A 25 8.70 -1.38 -1.10
CA GLY A 25 7.77 -1.86 -2.13
C GLY A 25 6.36 -1.29 -1.95
N ALA A 26 5.86 -1.25 -0.72
CA ALA A 26 4.55 -0.68 -0.41
C ALA A 26 4.49 0.83 -0.64
N ILE A 27 5.56 1.56 -0.30
CA ILE A 27 5.67 3.00 -0.57
C ILE A 27 5.68 3.28 -2.08
N ALA A 28 6.43 2.49 -2.86
CA ALA A 28 6.47 2.64 -4.31
C ALA A 28 5.10 2.36 -4.96
N ALA A 29 4.39 1.32 -4.52
CA ALA A 29 3.05 0.98 -5.01
C ALA A 29 2.03 2.10 -4.70
N LEU A 30 1.99 2.58 -3.45
CA LEU A 30 1.12 3.70 -3.06
C LEU A 30 1.45 4.99 -3.80
N GLY A 31 2.74 5.29 -3.97
CA GLY A 31 3.20 6.45 -4.72
C GLY A 31 2.72 6.40 -6.16
N HIS A 32 2.85 5.24 -6.83
CA HIS A 32 2.35 5.02 -8.18
C HIS A 32 0.83 5.23 -8.29
N ASP A 33 0.04 4.64 -7.38
CA ASP A 33 -1.42 4.73 -7.40
C ASP A 33 -1.91 6.18 -7.25
N ILE A 34 -1.28 6.96 -6.36
CA ILE A 34 -1.63 8.38 -6.14
C ILE A 34 -1.19 9.25 -7.32
N PHE A 35 -0.02 8.99 -7.90
CA PHE A 35 0.50 9.79 -9.01
C PHE A 35 -0.35 9.63 -10.26
N ILE A 36 -0.77 8.40 -10.57
CA ILE A 36 -1.62 8.12 -11.73
C ILE A 36 -3.02 8.68 -11.52
N THR A 37 -3.62 8.45 -10.35
CA THR A 37 -4.99 8.92 -10.09
C THR A 37 -5.11 10.44 -10.07
N LEU A 38 -4.21 11.14 -9.36
CA LEU A 38 -4.23 12.61 -9.34
C LEU A 38 -3.75 13.21 -10.65
N GLY A 39 -2.75 12.61 -11.31
CA GLY A 39 -2.25 13.07 -12.61
C GLY A 39 -3.31 12.98 -13.70
N LEU A 40 -4.07 11.88 -13.75
CA LEU A 40 -5.14 11.70 -14.72
C LEU A 40 -6.31 12.67 -14.48
N PHE A 41 -6.70 12.90 -13.22
CA PHE A 41 -7.74 13.87 -12.88
C PHE A 41 -7.31 15.31 -13.19
N SER A 42 -6.02 15.64 -12.96
CA SER A 42 -5.45 16.93 -13.34
C SER A 42 -5.43 17.16 -14.85
N LEU A 43 -5.17 16.12 -15.64
CA LEU A 43 -5.13 16.22 -17.12
C LEU A 43 -6.52 16.31 -17.74
N LEU A 44 -7.51 15.63 -17.16
CA LEU A 44 -8.89 15.61 -17.65
C LEU A 44 -9.72 16.81 -17.15
N GLY A 45 -9.18 17.63 -16.25
CA GLY A 45 -9.87 18.81 -15.70
C GLY A 45 -11.06 18.47 -14.82
N TYR A 46 -11.11 17.26 -14.26
CA TYR A 46 -12.20 16.84 -13.38
C TYR A 46 -12.10 17.53 -12.01
N GLU A 47 -13.21 18.10 -11.54
CA GLU A 47 -13.30 18.66 -10.20
C GLU A 47 -13.26 17.55 -9.15
N ILE A 48 -12.32 17.66 -8.21
CA ILE A 48 -12.23 16.72 -7.07
C ILE A 48 -13.32 17.08 -6.06
N SER A 49 -14.44 16.35 -6.12
CA SER A 49 -15.52 16.43 -5.15
C SER A 49 -15.33 15.44 -3.99
N LEU A 50 -16.05 15.63 -2.87
CA LEU A 50 -15.99 14.71 -1.73
C LEU A 50 -16.25 13.23 -2.10
N PRO A 51 -17.23 12.89 -2.97
CA PRO A 51 -17.44 11.52 -3.44
C PRO A 51 -16.22 10.93 -4.15
N ILE A 52 -15.51 11.74 -4.94
CA ILE A 52 -14.29 11.33 -5.66
C ILE A 52 -13.18 11.02 -4.65
N ILE A 53 -13.02 11.85 -3.61
CA ILE A 53 -12.06 11.60 -2.52
C ILE A 53 -12.39 10.29 -1.78
N ALA A 54 -13.67 10.03 -1.51
CA ALA A 54 -14.11 8.79 -0.86
C ALA A 54 -13.85 7.54 -1.73
N ALA A 55 -14.04 7.66 -3.05
CA ALA A 55 -13.71 6.60 -4.00
C ALA A 55 -12.20 6.30 -4.00
N PHE A 56 -11.35 7.33 -4.00
CA PHE A 56 -9.90 7.15 -3.91
C PHE A 56 -9.47 6.46 -2.61
N LEU A 57 -10.03 6.88 -1.47
CA LEU A 57 -9.70 6.26 -0.18
C LEU A 57 -10.06 4.77 -0.15
N THR A 58 -11.19 4.41 -0.76
CA THR A 58 -11.63 3.00 -0.90
C THR A 58 -10.66 2.19 -1.74
N ILE A 59 -10.23 2.71 -2.89
CA ILE A 59 -9.28 2.04 -3.78
C ILE A 59 -7.94 1.81 -3.06
N VAL A 60 -7.44 2.83 -2.37
CA VAL A 60 -6.19 2.74 -1.60
C VAL A 60 -6.31 1.70 -0.49
N GLY A 61 -7.43 1.67 0.24
CA GLY A 61 -7.67 0.68 1.30
C GLY A 61 -7.67 -0.76 0.77
N TYR A 62 -8.27 -1.01 -0.40
CA TYR A 62 -8.29 -2.33 -1.02
C TYR A 62 -6.91 -2.76 -1.52
N SER A 63 -6.20 -1.87 -2.24
CA SER A 63 -4.84 -2.11 -2.75
C SER A 63 -3.84 -2.44 -1.62
N LEU A 64 -3.98 -1.74 -0.48
CA LEU A 64 -3.18 -2.02 0.72
C LEU A 64 -3.49 -3.38 1.34
N ASN A 65 -4.77 -3.72 1.46
CA ASN A 65 -5.18 -5.00 2.01
C ASN A 65 -4.58 -6.17 1.20
N ASP A 66 -4.64 -6.07 -0.14
CA ASP A 66 -4.09 -7.08 -1.03
C ASP A 66 -2.56 -7.21 -0.86
N THR A 67 -1.85 -6.08 -0.73
CA THR A 67 -0.40 -6.06 -0.47
C THR A 67 -0.06 -6.74 0.86
N ILE A 68 -0.84 -6.50 1.92
CA ILE A 68 -0.61 -7.06 3.25
C ILE A 68 -0.73 -8.59 3.22
N VAL A 69 -1.79 -9.12 2.61
CA VAL A 69 -2.03 -10.58 2.53
C VAL A 69 -0.91 -11.28 1.75
N ILE A 70 -0.47 -10.70 0.64
CA ILE A 70 0.62 -11.25 -0.17
C ILE A 70 1.94 -11.22 0.61
N PHE A 71 2.28 -10.11 1.26
CA PHE A 71 3.51 -10.00 2.03
C PHE A 71 3.52 -10.93 3.24
N ASP A 72 2.39 -11.08 3.93
CA ASP A 72 2.25 -12.04 5.03
C ASP A 72 2.47 -13.48 4.52
N ARG A 73 1.91 -13.83 3.35
CA ARG A 73 2.11 -15.16 2.72
C ARG A 73 3.56 -15.39 2.25
N ILE A 74 4.23 -14.38 1.72
CA ILE A 74 5.66 -14.45 1.38
C ILE A 74 6.49 -14.72 2.64
N ARG A 75 6.22 -14.01 3.74
CA ARG A 75 6.92 -14.18 5.01
C ARG A 75 6.71 -15.56 5.60
N GLU A 76 5.49 -16.07 5.54
CA GLU A 76 5.14 -17.43 5.95
C GLU A 76 5.90 -18.48 5.12
N ASN A 77 5.90 -18.35 3.79
CA ASN A 77 6.62 -19.25 2.89
C ASN A 77 8.13 -19.26 3.14
N ILE A 78 8.75 -18.09 3.38
CA ILE A 78 10.18 -17.98 3.73
C ILE A 78 10.47 -18.71 5.04
N LYS A 79 9.61 -18.58 6.06
CA LYS A 79 9.76 -19.27 7.35
C LYS A 79 9.66 -20.79 7.19
N VAL A 80 8.72 -21.28 6.39
CA VAL A 80 8.57 -22.71 6.07
C VAL A 80 9.78 -23.24 5.29
N LEU A 81 10.28 -22.48 4.30
CA LEU A 81 11.46 -22.85 3.52
C LEU A 81 12.73 -22.93 4.38
N ASN A 82 12.93 -21.98 5.30
CA ASN A 82 14.06 -22.00 6.22
C ASN A 82 13.97 -23.15 7.24
N GLY A 83 12.77 -23.58 7.64
CA GLY A 83 12.58 -24.75 8.52
C GLY A 83 12.84 -26.10 7.85
N LYS A 84 12.72 -26.20 6.52
CA LYS A 84 12.99 -27.43 5.76
C LYS A 84 14.48 -27.77 5.65
N HIS A 85 15.39 -26.83 5.93
CA HIS A 85 16.83 -27.07 5.82
C HIS A 85 17.43 -27.80 7.04
N ILE A 86 16.67 -28.00 8.13
CA ILE A 86 17.14 -28.71 9.34
C ILE A 86 16.72 -30.20 9.34
N GLN A 87 15.91 -30.65 8.38
CA GLN A 87 15.42 -32.05 8.31
C GLN A 87 15.95 -32.84 7.11
N LYS A 88 17.13 -32.52 6.56
CA LYS A 88 17.74 -33.32 5.50
C LYS A 88 19.14 -33.77 5.87
#